data_AF-A0A8T3LHL9-F1
#
_entry.id   AF-A0A8T3LHL9-F1
#
_cell.length_a   1.000
_cell.length_b   1.000
_cell.length_c   1.000
_cell.angle_alpha   90.00
_cell.angle_beta   90.00
_cell.angle_gamma   90.00
#
_symmetry.space_group_name_H-M   'P 1'
#
loop_
_entity.id
_entity.type
_entity.pdbx_description
1 polymer ?
#
loop_
_entity_poly.entity_id
_entity_poly.type
_entity_poly.pdbx_seq_one_letter_code
_entity_poly.pdbx_strand_id
1 'polypeptide(L)'
;YGDPSTTGFILLLLSMIVYGCAFDFFNISGSVFVEQEVDSSIRASAQGLFMTMVNGVGAWVGSILSGMAVDYFSVDGVKDWQTIWLVFAGYALFL
;
A
#
# COMPACT_ATOMS: atom_id res chain seq x y z
N TYR A 1 7.89 -14.03 -9.94
CA TYR A 1 7.74 -14.49 -8.55
C TYR A 1 6.27 -14.73 -8.17
N GLY A 2 5.54 -15.51 -8.96
CA GLY A 2 4.11 -15.79 -8.76
C GLY A 2 3.71 -17.06 -9.50
N ASP A 3 4.52 -18.09 -9.34
CA ASP A 3 4.29 -19.42 -9.93
C ASP A 3 3.34 -20.21 -8.99
N PRO A 4 2.35 -20.96 -9.51
CA PRO A 4 1.41 -21.76 -8.70
C PRO A 4 2.03 -22.96 -7.98
N SER A 5 3.35 -23.13 -8.04
CA SER A 5 4.12 -24.07 -7.23
C SER A 5 3.99 -23.76 -5.74
N THR A 6 4.14 -24.80 -4.93
CA THR A 6 4.10 -24.73 -3.46
C THR A 6 5.01 -23.63 -2.90
N THR A 7 6.17 -23.40 -3.52
CA THR A 7 7.10 -22.34 -3.14
C THR A 7 6.56 -20.94 -3.44
N GLY A 8 5.99 -20.72 -4.63
CA GLY A 8 5.39 -19.43 -4.99
C GLY A 8 4.18 -19.09 -4.14
N PHE A 9 3.37 -20.09 -3.78
CA PHE A 9 2.25 -19.93 -2.86
C PHE A 9 2.70 -19.53 -1.45
N ILE A 10 3.75 -20.17 -0.91
CA ILE A 10 4.30 -19.81 0.41
C ILE A 10 4.83 -18.37 0.42
N LEU A 11 5.54 -17.97 -0.65
CA LEU A 11 6.05 -16.60 -0.78
C LEU A 11 4.93 -15.56 -0.85
N LEU A 12 3.84 -15.86 -1.58
CA LEU A 12 2.64 -15.02 -1.60
C LEU A 12 2.02 -14.90 -0.20
N LEU A 13 1.83 -16.02 0.49
CA LEU A 13 1.22 -16.03 1.82
C LEU A 13 2.07 -15.25 2.84
N LEU A 14 3.40 -15.41 2.78
CA LEU A 14 4.32 -14.64 3.60
C LEU A 14 4.25 -13.14 3.28
N SER A 15 4.13 -12.76 2.00
CA SER A 15 3.97 -11.36 1.61
C SER A 15 2.69 -10.74 2.18
N MET A 16 1.58 -11.50 2.25
CA MET A 16 0.31 -11.04 2.82
C MET A 16 0.41 -10.81 4.34
N ILE A 17 1.13 -11.68 5.06
CA ILE A 17 1.37 -11.52 6.50
C ILE A 17 2.20 -10.25 6.76
N VAL A 18 3.31 -10.07 6.04
CA VAL A 18 4.19 -8.90 6.19
C VAL A 18 3.43 -7.62 5.86
N TYR A 19 2.64 -7.61 4.78
CA TYR A 19 1.77 -6.48 4.44
C TYR A 19 0.77 -6.17 5.55
N GLY A 20 0.11 -7.19 6.13
CA GLY A 20 -0.83 -7.01 7.23
C GLY A 20 -0.19 -6.38 8.47
N CYS A 21 1.00 -6.85 8.87
CA CYS A 21 1.74 -6.25 9.98
C CYS A 21 2.14 -4.80 9.68
N ALA A 22 2.65 -4.51 8.48
CA ALA A 22 3.04 -3.16 8.09
C ALA A 22 1.83 -2.20 8.08
N PHE A 23 0.68 -2.67 7.59
CA PHE A 23 -0.57 -1.92 7.59
C PHE A 23 -1.04 -1.59 9.01
N ASP A 24 -1.02 -2.55 9.92
CA ASP A 24 -1.41 -2.35 11.31
C ASP A 24 -0.49 -1.34 12.01
N PHE A 25 0.82 -1.49 11.87
CA PHE A 25 1.79 -0.53 12.41
C PHE A 25 1.59 0.87 11.87
N PHE A 26 1.34 1.03 10.57
CA PHE A 26 1.10 2.33 9.97
C PHE A 26 -0.16 3.01 10.52
N ASN A 27 -1.27 2.27 10.63
CA ASN A 27 -2.54 2.83 11.09
C ASN A 27 -2.51 3.13 12.60
N ILE A 28 -1.95 2.24 13.43
CA ILE A 28 -1.84 2.46 14.87
C ILE A 28 -0.86 3.59 15.16
N SER A 29 0.33 3.60 14.56
CA SER A 29 1.33 4.65 14.78
C SER A 29 0.82 6.02 14.33
N GLY A 30 0.15 6.09 13.17
CA GLY A 30 -0.46 7.33 12.69
C GLY A 30 -1.57 7.83 13.62
N SER A 31 -2.41 6.93 14.13
CA SER A 31 -3.48 7.29 15.08
C SER A 31 -2.91 7.82 16.40
N VAL A 32 -1.85 7.20 16.94
CA VAL A 32 -1.16 7.67 18.15
C VAL A 32 -0.52 9.04 17.94
N PHE A 33 0.10 9.28 16.78
CA PHE A 33 0.66 10.59 16.44
C PHE A 33 -0.44 11.68 16.40
N VAL A 34 -1.58 11.39 15.77
CA VAL A 34 -2.73 12.30 15.73
C VAL A 34 -3.29 12.55 17.14
N GLU A 35 -3.28 11.58 18.05
CA GLU A 35 -3.70 11.82 19.44
C GLU A 35 -2.77 12.75 20.22
N GLN A 36 -1.46 12.73 19.91
CA GLN A 36 -0.46 13.56 20.59
C GLN A 36 -0.51 15.02 20.13
N GLU A 37 -0.74 15.26 18.84
CA GLU A 37 -0.73 16.61 18.25
C GLU A 37 -2.06 17.36 18.41
N VAL A 38 -3.17 16.63 18.58
CA VAL A 38 -4.51 17.23 18.52
C VAL A 38 -5.19 17.25 19.89
N ASP A 39 -5.88 18.35 20.18
CA ASP A 39 -6.64 18.55 21.43
C ASP A 39 -7.67 17.43 21.64
N SER A 40 -7.82 17.01 22.90
CA SER A 40 -8.70 15.91 23.32
C SER A 40 -10.15 16.03 22.83
N SER A 41 -10.63 17.26 22.60
CA SER A 41 -11.97 17.54 22.11
C SER A 41 -12.24 17.08 20.67
N ILE A 42 -11.22 16.96 19.82
CA ILE A 42 -11.38 16.65 18.38
C ILE A 42 -10.61 15.39 17.92
N ARG A 43 -10.00 14.63 18.83
CA ARG A 43 -9.20 13.43 18.50
C ARG A 43 -9.95 12.40 17.66
N ALA A 44 -11.20 12.09 18.01
CA ALA A 44 -12.00 11.12 17.28
C ALA A 44 -12.24 11.56 15.82
N SER A 45 -12.50 12.85 15.60
CA SER A 45 -12.67 13.43 14.26
C SER A 45 -11.35 13.43 13.48
N ALA A 46 -10.23 13.74 14.13
CA ALA A 46 -8.91 13.76 13.50
C ALA A 46 -8.43 12.36 13.08
N GLN A 47 -8.68 11.33 13.91
CA GLN A 47 -8.41 9.93 13.54
C GLN A 47 -9.29 9.46 12.38
N GLY A 48 -10.59 9.77 12.42
CA GLY A 48 -11.50 9.45 11.32
C GLY A 48 -11.09 10.12 10.00
N LEU A 49 -10.61 11.36 10.07
CA LEU A 49 -10.06 12.08 8.92
C LEU A 49 -8.76 11.45 8.42
N PHE A 50 -7.83 11.11 9.32
CA PHE A 50 -6.59 10.40 8.98
C PHE A 50 -6.89 9.08 8.27
N MET A 51 -7.78 8.26 8.82
CA MET A 51 -8.19 6.98 8.24
C MET A 51 -8.81 7.16 6.85
N THR A 52 -9.64 8.19 6.67
CA THR A 52 -10.28 8.53 5.39
C THR A 52 -9.26 9.01 4.36
N MET A 53 -8.27 9.78 4.78
CA MET A 53 -7.18 10.25 3.91
C MET A 53 -6.30 9.10 3.45
N VAL A 54 -5.94 8.16 4.33
CA VAL A 54 -5.07 7.03 4.00
C VAL A 54 -5.81 5.98 3.17
N ASN A 55 -6.94 5.48 3.69
CA ASN A 55 -7.64 4.34 3.10
C ASN A 55 -8.70 4.73 2.06
N GLY A 56 -9.09 6.01 2.02
CA GLY A 56 -10.02 6.55 1.03
C GLY A 56 -9.28 7.27 -0.10
N VAL A 57 -8.89 8.52 0.15
CA VAL A 57 -8.31 9.39 -0.89
C VAL A 57 -6.96 8.87 -1.37
N GLY A 58 -6.08 8.48 -0.45
CA GLY A 58 -4.76 7.92 -0.75
C GLY A 58 -4.85 6.65 -1.58
N ALA A 59 -5.73 5.72 -1.18
CA ALA A 59 -5.99 4.50 -1.93
C ALA A 59 -6.54 4.78 -3.34
N TRP A 60 -7.42 5.78 -3.50
CA TRP A 60 -7.98 6.18 -4.79
C TRP A 60 -6.90 6.76 -5.72
N VAL A 61 -6.12 7.73 -5.23
CA VAL A 61 -5.01 8.33 -6.00
C VAL A 61 -3.97 7.25 -6.35
N GLY A 62 -3.61 6.39 -5.39
CA GLY A 62 -2.68 5.28 -5.61
C GLY A 62 -3.19 4.28 -6.66
N SER A 63 -4.49 4.01 -6.71
CA SER A 63 -5.10 3.15 -7.74
C SER A 63 -4.99 3.75 -9.14
N ILE A 64 -5.17 5.07 -9.28
CA ILE A 64 -5.01 5.74 -10.58
C ILE A 64 -3.55 5.72 -11.03
N LEU A 65 -2.63 6.10 -10.14
CA LEU A 65 -1.19 6.15 -10.45
C LEU A 65 -0.62 4.75 -10.76
N SER A 66 -1.00 3.74 -9.98
CA SER A 66 -0.60 2.36 -10.24
C SER A 66 -1.18 1.83 -11.54
N GLY A 67 -2.44 2.16 -11.87
CA GLY A 67 -3.03 1.85 -13.17
C GLY A 67 -2.26 2.44 -14.33
N MET A 68 -1.93 3.74 -14.25
CA MET A 68 -1.11 4.42 -15.28
C MET A 68 0.28 3.79 -15.42
N ALA A 69 0.94 3.43 -14.31
CA ALA A 69 2.23 2.77 -14.35
C ALA A 69 2.14 1.39 -15.01
N VAL A 70 1.13 0.59 -14.65
CA VAL A 70 0.88 -0.73 -15.26
C VAL A 70 0.63 -0.62 -16.76
N ASP A 71 -0.18 0.36 -17.18
CA ASP A 71 -0.49 0.57 -18.60
C ASP A 71 0.75 1.03 -19.38
N TYR A 72 1.63 1.84 -18.79
CA TYR A 72 2.88 2.27 -19.41
C TYR A 72 3.85 1.10 -19.66
N PHE A 73 3.92 0.14 -18.74
CA PHE A 73 4.76 -1.06 -18.88
C PHE A 73 4.04 -2.24 -19.56
N SER A 74 2.89 -1.98 -20.20
CA SER A 74 2.18 -2.98 -21.01
C SER A 74 2.53 -2.79 -22.49
N VAL A 75 2.99 -3.86 -23.14
CA VAL A 75 3.30 -3.87 -24.58
C VAL A 75 2.32 -4.82 -25.28
N ASP A 76 1.63 -4.33 -26.31
CA ASP A 76 0.65 -5.10 -27.10
C ASP A 76 -0.43 -5.83 -26.27
N GLY A 77 -0.87 -5.21 -25.17
CA GLY A 77 -1.88 -5.78 -24.26
C GLY A 77 -1.34 -6.85 -23.31
N VAL A 78 -0.05 -7.18 -23.37
CA VAL A 78 0.63 -8.07 -22.43
C VAL A 78 1.30 -7.23 -21.35
N LYS A 79 0.89 -7.46 -20.10
CA LYS A 79 1.44 -6.77 -18.93
C LYS A 79 2.78 -7.38 -18.54
N ASP A 80 3.86 -6.61 -18.59
CA ASP A 80 5.16 -7.03 -18.04
C ASP A 80 5.16 -6.89 -16.51
N TRP A 81 4.57 -7.87 -15.84
CA TRP A 81 4.49 -7.90 -14.39
C TRP A 81 5.86 -7.82 -13.72
N GLN A 82 6.90 -8.39 -14.32
CA GLN A 82 8.23 -8.38 -13.71
C GLN A 82 8.76 -6.95 -13.61
N THR A 83 8.70 -6.18 -14.70
CA THR A 83 9.13 -4.77 -14.70
C THR A 83 8.24 -3.93 -13.81
N ILE A 84 6.92 -4.14 -13.83
CA ILE A 84 5.95 -3.43 -12.97
C ILE A 84 6.29 -3.63 -11.48
N TRP A 85 6.48 -4.89 -11.05
CA TRP A 85 6.81 -5.19 -9.65
C TRP A 85 8.16 -4.60 -9.24
N LEU A 86 9.16 -4.58 -10.13
CA LEU A 86 10.46 -3.98 -9.85
C LEU A 86 10.39 -2.46 -9.74
N VAL A 87 9.56 -1.79 -10.56
CA VAL A 87 9.34 -0.35 -10.47
C VAL A 87 8.66 0.02 -9.15
N PHE A 88 7.65 -0.75 -8.73
CA PHE A 88 7.01 -0.55 -7.42
C PHE A 88 7.98 -0.82 -6.26
N ALA A 89 8.80 -1.87 -6.34
CA ALA A 89 9.83 -2.15 -5.34
C ALA A 89 10.88 -1.03 -5.28
N GLY A 90 11.31 -0.50 -6.43
CA GLY A 90 12.25 0.61 -6.49
C GLY A 90 11.70 1.90 -5.90
N TYR A 91 10.43 2.22 -6.18
CA TYR A 91 9.73 3.35 -5.55
C TYR A 91 9.65 3.19 -4.03
N ALA A 92 9.28 2.00 -3.54
CA ALA A 92 9.20 1.72 -2.10
C ALA A 92 10.56 1.71 -1.39
N LEU A 93 11.67 1.51 -2.10
CA LEU A 93 13.02 1.59 -1.56
C LEU A 93 13.49 3.04 -1.37
N PHE A 94 13.05 3.94 -2.24
CA PHE A 94 13.50 5.34 -2.26
C PHE A 94 12.71 6.27 -1.33
N LEU A 95 11.46 5.90 -1.02
CA LEU A 95 10.58 6.60 -0.08
C LEU A 95 10.81 6.15 1.36
#